data_AF-A0A849R0Q8-F1
#
_entry.id   AF-A0A849R0Q8-F1
#
_cell.length_a   1.000
_cell.length_b   1.000
_cell.length_c   1.000
_cell.angle_alpha   90.00
_cell.angle_beta   90.00
_cell.angle_gamma   90.00
#
_symmetry.space_group_name_H-M   'P 1'
#
loop_
_entity.id
_entity.type
_entity.pdbx_description
1 polymer ?
#
loop_
_entity_poly.entity_id
_entity_poly.type
_entity_poly.pdbx_seq_one_letter_code
_entity_poly.pdbx_strand_id
1 'polypeptide(L)' 'MENEIKQLIIDALALEDITVDEIDNHAPLFNDGLGLDSIDALELGLAIRKKYNVKIEAEN' A
#
# COMPACT_ATOMS: atom_id res chain seq x y z
N MET A 1 12.87 6.65 -3.51
CA MET A 1 11.77 5.95 -4.22
C MET A 1 10.95 5.11 -3.26
N GLU A 2 11.56 4.28 -2.38
CA GLU A 2 10.79 3.49 -1.39
C GLU A 2 9.88 4.33 -0.48
N ASN A 3 10.37 5.44 0.07
CA ASN A 3 9.54 6.30 0.96
C ASN A 3 8.29 6.85 0.28
N GLU A 4 8.28 6.99 -1.05
CA GLU A 4 7.09 7.45 -1.78
C GLU A 4 6.00 6.39 -1.83
N ILE A 5 6.38 5.12 -1.98
CA ILE A 5 5.45 3.99 -1.94
C ILE A 5 4.92 3.82 -0.51
N LYS A 6 5.79 3.91 0.49
CA LYS A 6 5.39 3.84 1.90
C LYS A 6 4.43 4.96 2.28
N GLN A 7 4.72 6.20 1.86
CA GLN A 7 3.81 7.32 2.07
C GLN A 7 2.48 7.11 1.36
N LEU A 8 2.49 6.58 0.13
CA LEU A 8 1.25 6.24 -0.59
C LEU A 8 0.43 5.20 0.17
N ILE A 9 1.05 4.18 0.77
CA ILE A 9 0.37 3.17 1.57
C ILE A 9 -0.31 3.83 2.78
N ILE A 10 0.43 4.66 3.52
CA ILE A 10 -0.10 5.40 4.68
C ILE A 10 -1.28 6.29 4.30
N ASP A 11 -1.13 7.07 3.23
CA ASP A 11 -2.16 8.00 2.76
C ASP A 11 -3.40 7.27 2.22
N ALA A 12 -3.20 6.15 1.52
CA ALA A 12 -4.29 5.38 0.90
C ALA A 12 -5.14 4.63 1.93
N LEU A 13 -4.52 4.22 3.04
CA LEU A 13 -5.13 3.37 4.07
C LEU A 13 -5.39 4.11 5.38
N ALA A 14 -5.20 5.44 5.39
CA ALA A 14 -5.37 6.30 6.56
C ALA A 14 -4.66 5.78 7.82
N LEU A 15 -3.40 5.32 7.66
CA LEU A 15 -2.59 4.79 8.76
C LEU A 15 -1.98 5.93 9.58
N GLU A 16 -2.81 6.66 10.33
CA GLU A 16 -2.41 7.88 11.06
C GLU A 16 -1.35 7.63 12.15
N ASP A 17 -1.27 6.41 12.67
CA ASP A 17 -0.35 6.01 13.74
C ASP A 17 0.96 5.38 13.24
N ILE A 18 1.19 5.34 11.92
CA ILE A 18 2.35 4.69 11.30
C ILE A 18 3.14 5.70 10.47
N THR A 19 4.45 5.69 10.63
CA THR A 19 5.39 6.48 9.84
C THR A 19 6.07 5.62 8.76
N VAL A 20 6.63 6.27 7.73
CA VAL A 20 7.34 5.57 6.65
C VAL A 20 8.55 4.76 7.14
N ASP A 21 9.12 5.10 8.29
CA ASP A 21 10.28 4.40 8.85
C ASP A 21 9.88 3.12 9.61
N GLU A 22 8.61 2.99 9.99
CA GLU A 22 8.06 1.83 10.69
C GLU A 22 7.60 0.72 9.74
N ILE A 23 7.46 1.01 8.45
CA ILE A 23 7.12 0.03 7.43
C ILE A 23 8.40 -0.68 6.97
N ASP A 24 8.53 -1.97 7.27
CA ASP A 24 9.63 -2.81 6.79
C ASP A 24 9.41 -3.19 5.31
N ASN A 25 10.44 -2.95 4.48
CA ASN A 25 10.44 -3.28 3.05
C ASN A 25 10.36 -4.79 2.77
N HIS A 26 10.77 -5.62 3.73
CA HIS A 26 10.81 -7.07 3.60
C HIS A 26 9.65 -7.77 4.30
N ALA A 27 8.85 -7.04 5.08
CA ALA A 27 7.68 -7.58 5.72
C ALA A 27 6.50 -7.69 4.72
N PRO A 28 5.63 -8.71 4.88
CA PRO A 28 4.37 -8.77 4.14
C PRO A 28 3.50 -7.53 4.42
N LEU A 29 2.83 -6.98 3.40
CA LEU A 29 1.86 -5.91 3.64
C LEU A 29 0.55 -6.47 4.24
N PHE A 30 0.13 -7.65 3.80
CA PHE A 30 -1.13 -8.28 4.21
C PHE A 30 -0.93 -9.27 5.34
N ASN A 31 -1.98 -9.48 6.14
CA ASN A 31 -1.97 -10.39 7.30
C ASN A 31 -0.88 -9.99 8.32
N ASP A 32 0.19 -10.79 8.47
CA ASP A 32 1.09 -10.72 9.63
C ASP A 32 2.05 -9.52 9.68
N GLY A 33 2.15 -8.70 8.62
CA GLY A 33 2.96 -7.48 8.66
C GLY A 33 2.14 -6.24 8.99
N LEU A 34 1.71 -5.48 7.98
CA LEU A 34 0.90 -4.27 8.18
C LEU A 34 -0.55 -4.55 8.59
N GLY A 35 -0.97 -5.81 8.72
CA GLY A 35 -2.32 -6.15 9.17
C GLY A 35 -3.40 -5.98 8.11
N LEU A 36 -3.04 -5.69 6.86
CA LEU A 36 -4.01 -5.30 5.84
C LEU A 36 -4.93 -6.45 5.43
N ASP A 37 -6.20 -6.11 5.23
CA ASP A 37 -7.23 -7.02 4.76
C ASP A 37 -7.49 -6.91 3.24
N SER A 38 -8.52 -7.59 2.75
CA SER A 38 -8.87 -7.61 1.32
C SER A 38 -9.51 -6.31 0.82
N ILE A 39 -10.09 -5.50 1.72
CA ILE A 39 -10.64 -4.18 1.40
C ILE A 39 -9.48 -3.20 1.23
N ASP A 40 -8.52 -3.21 2.16
CA ASP A 40 -7.31 -2.39 2.09
C ASP A 40 -6.51 -2.65 0.80
N ALA A 41 -6.41 -3.93 0.41
CA ALA A 41 -5.76 -4.32 -0.85
C ALA A 41 -6.36 -3.62 -2.07
N LEU A 42 -7.70 -3.52 -2.11
CA LEU A 42 -8.43 -2.89 -3.20
C LEU A 42 -8.21 -1.38 -3.21
N GLU A 43 -8.26 -0.74 -2.05
CA GLU A 43 -8.05 0.71 -1.90
C GLU A 43 -6.62 1.10 -2.31
N LEU A 44 -5.63 0.35 -1.84
CA LEU A 44 -4.23 0.55 -2.22
C LEU A 44 -4.03 0.37 -3.73
N GLY A 45 -4.64 -0.67 -4.34
CA GLY A 45 -4.61 -0.88 -5.79
C GLY A 45 -5.22 0.29 -6.58
N LEU A 46 -6.34 0.85 -6.10
CA LEU A 46 -6.97 2.02 -6.71
C LEU A 46 -6.10 3.28 -6.57
N ALA A 47 -5.45 3.47 -5.42
CA ALA A 47 -4.55 4.59 -5.17
C ALA A 47 -3.31 4.54 -6.09
N ILE A 48 -2.69 3.36 -6.23
CA ILE A 48 -1.57 3.13 -7.15
C ILE A 48 -1.99 3.43 -8.60
N ARG A 49 -3.15 2.90 -9.03
CA ARG A 49 -3.68 3.16 -10.38
C ARG A 49 -3.87 4.65 -10.64
N LYS A 50 -4.40 5.40 -9.68
CA LYS A 50 -4.60 6.86 -9.81
C LYS A 50 -3.27 7.62 -9.84
N LYS A 51 -2.33 7.30 -8.95
CA LYS A 51 -1.06 8.03 -8.80
C LYS A 51 -0.09 7.79 -9.95
N TYR A 52 0.03 6.54 -10.39
CA TYR A 52 1.00 6.16 -11.42
C TYR A 52 0.38 5.96 -12.80
N ASN A 53 -0.93 6.15 -12.93
CA ASN A 53 -1.69 5.93 -14.16
C ASN A 53 -1.48 4.52 -14.77
N VAL A 54 -1.20 3.54 -13.92
CA VAL A 54 -0.85 2.16 -14.31
C VAL A 54 -2.14 1.38 -14.49
N LYS A 55 -2.33 0.75 -15.64
CA LYS A 55 -3.39 -0.26 -15.78
C LYS A 55 -2.97 -1.48 -14.98
N ILE A 56 -3.68 -1.75 -13.88
CA ILE A 56 -3.61 -3.06 -13.23
C ILE A 56 -4.31 -4.03 -14.17
N GLU A 57 -3.55 -4.65 -15.06
CA GLU A 57 -4.03 -5.78 -15.85
C GLU A 57 -3.95 -7.00 -14.95
N ALA A 58 -5.10 -7.54 -14.56
CA ALA A 58 -5.15 -8.87 -13.98
C ALA A 58 -4.82 -9.84 -15.11
N GLU A 59 -3.58 -10.32 -15.17
CA GLU A 59 -3.24 -11.41 -16.10
C GLU A 59 -3.99 -12.68 -15.67
N ASN A 60 -4.64 -13.30 -16.67
CA ASN A 60 -5.45 -14.52 -16.56
C ASN A 60 -4.62 -15.77 -16.28
#